data_AF-A0A453NFP9-F1
#
_entry.id   AF-A0A453NFP9-F1
#
_cell.length_a   1.000
_cell.length_b   1.000
_cell.length_c   1.000
_cell.angle_alpha   90.00
_cell.angle_beta   90.00
_cell.angle_gamma   90.00
#
_symmetry.space_group_name_H-M   'P 1'
#
loop_
_entity.id
_entity.type
_entity.pdbx_description
1 polymer ?
#
loop_
_entity_poly.entity_id
_entity_poly.type
_entity_poly.pdbx_seq_one_letter_code
_entity_poly.pdbx_strand_id
1 'polypeptide(L)'
;LPHMLPSEEAFAAAVSALGINNHDKVVVYDGKGFFSAPRVWWMFRVLGHDKVWVLDGGFPQWQASGFNIASSCPDDAVLKSKAANSAVETAYNGKLANAATFQTEFRPQLFWTLEKVKQNVAAKAHQVVDARAKGRQI
;
A
#
# COMPACT_ATOMS: atom_id res chain seq x y z
N LEU A 1 16.66 -0.88 -2.62
CA LEU A 1 15.86 -2.05 -3.07
C LEU A 1 14.54 -1.54 -3.61
N PRO A 2 14.08 -2.01 -4.78
CA PRO A 2 12.74 -1.67 -5.28
C PRO A 2 11.66 -2.24 -4.34
N HIS A 3 10.54 -1.52 -4.20
CA HIS A 3 9.32 -1.94 -3.48
C HIS A 3 9.45 -2.19 -1.96
N MET A 4 10.35 -1.50 -1.27
CA MET A 4 10.35 -1.49 0.20
C MET A 4 9.08 -0.84 0.77
N LEU A 5 8.76 -1.14 2.03
CA LEU A 5 7.75 -0.35 2.75
C LEU A 5 8.23 1.12 2.74
N PRO A 6 7.40 2.09 2.34
CA PRO A 6 7.77 3.50 2.42
C PRO A 6 8.01 3.90 3.88
N SER A 7 8.74 5.01 4.09
CA SER A 7 8.79 5.60 5.43
C SER A 7 7.40 6.08 5.86
N GLU A 8 7.22 6.23 7.17
CA GLU A 8 5.98 6.74 7.76
C GLU A 8 5.59 8.10 7.17
N GLU A 9 6.57 8.99 7.03
CA GLU A 9 6.41 10.34 6.49
C GLU A 9 6.02 10.31 5.01
N ALA A 10 6.70 9.49 4.20
CA ALA A 10 6.42 9.37 2.78
C ALA A 10 5.02 8.79 2.53
N PHE A 11 4.59 7.82 3.34
CA PHE A 11 3.25 7.26 3.25
C PHE A 11 2.18 8.26 3.70
N ALA A 12 2.36 8.90 4.86
CA ALA A 12 1.47 9.93 5.37
C ALA A 12 1.27 11.06 4.34
N ALA A 13 2.37 11.53 3.73
CA ALA A 13 2.34 12.57 2.72
C ALA A 13 1.59 12.14 1.45
N ALA A 14 1.85 10.94 0.93
CA ALA A 14 1.14 10.40 -0.23
C ALA A 14 -0.36 10.27 0.01
N VAL A 15 -0.75 9.66 1.14
CA VAL A 15 -2.14 9.38 1.48
C VAL A 15 -2.91 10.67 1.75
N SER A 16 -2.28 11.64 2.42
CA SER A 16 -2.85 12.99 2.60
C SER A 16 -3.05 13.70 1.26
N ALA A 17 -2.11 13.60 0.32
CA ALA A 17 -2.23 14.20 -1.01
C ALA A 17 -3.32 13.56 -1.88
N LEU A 18 -3.68 12.31 -1.60
CA LEU A 18 -4.86 11.65 -2.19
C LEU A 18 -6.18 12.10 -1.54
N GLY A 19 -6.13 12.90 -0.47
CA GLY A 19 -7.28 13.40 0.28
C GLY A 19 -7.84 12.40 1.29
N ILE A 20 -7.05 11.40 1.69
CA ILE A 20 -7.45 10.37 2.65
C ILE A 20 -7.00 10.77 4.06
N ASN A 21 -7.90 10.60 5.02
CA ASN A 21 -7.71 10.90 6.44
C ASN A 21 -7.80 9.63 7.29
N ASN A 22 -7.32 9.69 8.55
CA ASN A 22 -7.37 8.54 9.46
C ASN A 22 -8.77 7.95 9.71
N HIS A 23 -9.82 8.76 9.58
CA HIS A 23 -11.20 8.33 9.85
C HIS A 23 -11.89 7.66 8.65
N ASP A 24 -11.33 7.82 7.45
CA ASP A 24 -11.92 7.34 6.21
C ASP A 24 -12.00 5.81 6.15
N LYS A 25 -12.89 5.33 5.28
CA LYS A 25 -13.04 3.91 4.96
C LYS A 25 -12.52 3.70 3.54
N VAL A 26 -11.49 2.87 3.39
CA VAL A 26 -10.78 2.69 2.12
C VAL A 26 -11.08 1.31 1.54
N VAL A 27 -11.54 1.25 0.30
CA VAL A 27 -11.65 -0.01 -0.47
C VAL A 27 -10.66 0.06 -1.60
N VAL A 28 -9.73 -0.90 -1.63
CA VAL A 28 -8.65 -0.97 -2.61
C VAL A 28 -8.97 -2.05 -3.63
N TYR A 29 -8.72 -1.76 -4.90
CA TYR A 29 -8.78 -2.73 -5.99
C TYR A 29 -7.65 -2.46 -6.98
N ASP A 30 -7.39 -3.42 -7.86
CA ASP A 30 -6.47 -3.25 -8.98
C ASP A 30 -7.02 -3.87 -10.27
N GLY A 31 -6.36 -3.56 -11.39
CA GLY A 31 -6.77 -4.03 -12.72
C GLY A 31 -6.53 -5.51 -13.00
N LYS A 32 -5.85 -6.24 -12.11
CA LYS A 32 -5.46 -7.65 -12.30
C LYS A 32 -6.13 -8.61 -11.32
N GLY A 33 -7.06 -8.13 -10.48
CA GLY A 33 -7.83 -8.94 -9.53
C GLY A 33 -7.20 -9.02 -8.14
N PHE A 34 -5.90 -9.36 -8.04
CA PHE A 34 -5.18 -9.51 -6.76
C PHE A 34 -3.66 -9.38 -6.93
N PHE A 35 -3.17 -8.28 -7.50
CA PHE A 35 -1.73 -8.09 -7.74
C PHE A 35 -1.12 -7.05 -6.80
N SER A 36 -1.56 -5.81 -6.90
CA SER A 36 -1.04 -4.68 -6.11
C SER A 36 -1.98 -4.27 -4.97
N ALA A 37 -3.28 -4.56 -5.07
CA ALA A 37 -4.25 -4.19 -4.05
C ALA A 37 -3.94 -4.80 -2.66
N PRO A 38 -3.55 -6.09 -2.54
CA PRO A 38 -3.15 -6.66 -1.24
C PRO A 38 -1.94 -5.97 -0.63
N ARG A 39 -1.00 -5.52 -1.47
CA ARG A 39 0.17 -4.77 -1.02
C ARG A 39 -0.25 -3.43 -0.41
N VAL A 40 -1.12 -2.69 -1.09
CA VAL A 40 -1.64 -1.41 -0.57
C VAL A 40 -2.42 -1.62 0.72
N TRP A 41 -3.33 -2.60 0.75
CA TRP A 41 -4.06 -2.99 1.96
C TRP A 41 -3.11 -3.29 3.13
N TRP A 42 -2.10 -4.11 2.91
CA TRP A 42 -1.10 -4.42 3.93
C TRP A 42 -0.33 -3.18 4.40
N MET A 43 0.06 -2.26 3.50
CA MET A 43 0.76 -1.02 3.88
C MET A 43 -0.08 -0.15 4.80
N PHE A 44 -1.38 0.06 4.50
CA PHE A 44 -2.29 0.78 5.39
C PHE A 44 -2.34 0.15 6.79
N ARG A 45 -2.43 -1.19 6.87
CA ARG A 45 -2.51 -1.90 8.15
C ARG A 45 -1.21 -1.85 8.95
N VAL A 46 -0.08 -2.00 8.29
CA VAL A 46 1.25 -1.89 8.91
C VAL A 46 1.47 -0.47 9.44
N LEU A 47 0.85 0.53 8.83
CA LEU A 47 0.98 1.94 9.20
C LEU A 47 -0.24 2.47 9.98
N GLY A 48 -0.99 1.58 10.63
CA GLY A 48 -1.96 1.97 11.67
C GLY A 48 -3.41 2.15 11.22
N HIS A 49 -3.75 1.90 9.95
CA HIS A 49 -5.10 2.13 9.43
C HIS A 49 -5.86 0.83 9.17
N ASP A 50 -6.83 0.53 10.05
CA ASP A 50 -7.59 -0.73 10.02
C ASP A 50 -8.83 -0.70 9.12
N LYS A 51 -9.36 0.49 8.81
CA LYS A 51 -10.58 0.69 8.00
C LYS A 51 -10.29 0.57 6.50
N VAL A 52 -9.62 -0.51 6.13
CA VAL A 52 -9.19 -0.79 4.76
C VAL A 52 -9.56 -2.21 4.34
N TRP A 53 -10.14 -2.34 3.15
CA TRP A 53 -10.59 -3.60 2.56
C TRP A 53 -10.09 -3.75 1.13
N VAL A 54 -10.08 -4.99 0.62
CA VAL A 54 -9.78 -5.30 -0.78
C VAL A 54 -11.06 -5.76 -1.46
N LEU A 55 -11.33 -5.27 -2.67
CA LEU A 55 -12.41 -5.79 -3.51
C LEU A 55 -12.07 -7.20 -3.99
N ASP A 56 -12.87 -8.18 -3.58
CA ASP A 56 -12.73 -9.56 -4.04
C ASP A 56 -12.97 -9.66 -5.56
N GLY A 57 -12.06 -10.34 -6.26
CA GLY A 57 -11.99 -10.40 -7.72
C GLY A 57 -11.54 -9.11 -8.42
N GLY A 58 -11.32 -8.02 -7.69
CA GLY A 58 -10.83 -6.74 -8.21
C GLY A 58 -11.64 -6.15 -9.36
N PHE A 59 -10.99 -5.32 -10.18
CA PHE A 59 -11.65 -4.71 -11.33
C PHE A 59 -12.21 -5.73 -12.35
N PRO A 60 -11.52 -6.85 -12.68
CA PRO A 60 -12.06 -7.83 -13.63
C PRO A 60 -13.43 -8.38 -13.22
N GLN A 61 -13.62 -8.73 -11.93
CA GLN A 61 -14.90 -9.23 -11.43
C GLN A 61 -15.99 -8.14 -11.45
N TRP A 62 -15.64 -6.89 -11.16
CA TRP A 62 -16.55 -5.75 -11.27
C TRP A 62 -17.08 -5.60 -12.70
N GLN A 63 -16.19 -5.65 -13.69
CA GLN A 63 -16.54 -5.58 -15.10
C GLN A 63 -17.41 -6.77 -15.54
N ALA A 64 -17.02 -7.99 -15.16
CA ALA A 64 -17.76 -9.20 -15.51
C ALA A 64 -19.17 -9.24 -14.91
N SER A 65 -19.39 -8.52 -13.80
CA SER A 65 -20.69 -8.41 -13.13
C SER A 65 -21.60 -7.34 -13.76
N GLY A 66 -21.16 -6.64 -14.81
CA GLY A 66 -21.96 -5.65 -15.53
C GLY A 66 -22.19 -4.34 -14.79
N PHE A 67 -21.35 -4.04 -13.77
CA PHE A 67 -21.45 -2.78 -13.05
C PHE A 67 -20.91 -1.60 -13.87
N ASN A 68 -21.43 -0.41 -13.56
CA ASN A 68 -21.02 0.83 -14.24
C ASN A 68 -19.52 1.11 -14.04
N ILE A 69 -18.90 1.60 -15.11
CA ILE A 69 -17.50 2.03 -15.15
C ILE A 69 -17.49 3.48 -15.62
N ALA A 70 -16.71 4.33 -14.95
CA ALA A 70 -16.55 5.71 -15.40
C ALA A 70 -15.88 5.73 -16.78
N SER A 71 -16.49 6.43 -17.74
CA SER A 71 -15.97 6.56 -19.11
C SER A 71 -14.78 7.51 -19.21
N SER A 72 -14.51 8.30 -18.17
CA SER A 72 -13.38 9.23 -18.09
C SER A 72 -12.79 9.23 -16.69
N CYS A 73 -11.51 9.60 -16.61
CA CYS A 73 -10.84 9.87 -15.35
C CYS A 73 -11.37 11.21 -14.80
N PRO A 74 -11.74 11.31 -13.51
CA PRO A 74 -12.05 12.60 -12.89
C PRO A 74 -10.89 13.58 -13.06
N ASP A 75 -11.19 14.85 -13.33
CA ASP A 75 -10.17 15.88 -13.61
C ASP A 75 -9.17 16.05 -12.44
N ASP A 76 -9.60 15.79 -11.21
CA ASP A 76 -8.78 15.90 -10.01
C ASP A 76 -7.93 14.65 -9.73
N ALA A 77 -8.25 13.49 -10.30
CA ALA A 77 -7.55 12.23 -10.01
C ALA A 77 -6.09 12.25 -10.52
N VAL A 78 -5.86 12.82 -11.70
CA VAL A 78 -4.51 13.00 -12.26
C VAL A 78 -3.70 13.98 -11.40
N LEU A 79 -4.33 15.06 -10.94
CA LEU A 79 -3.69 16.06 -10.09
C LEU A 79 -3.30 15.46 -8.73
N LYS A 80 -4.21 14.71 -8.10
CA LYS A 80 -3.97 13.98 -6.84
C LYS A 80 -2.84 12.97 -6.97
N SER A 81 -2.80 12.21 -8.07
CA SER A 81 -1.71 11.25 -8.31
C SER A 81 -0.35 11.93 -8.45
N LYS A 82 -0.27 13.04 -9.20
CA LYS A 82 0.96 13.83 -9.33
C LYS A 82 1.38 14.44 -7.99
N ALA A 83 0.42 14.99 -7.25
CA ALA A 83 0.66 15.55 -5.92
C ALA A 83 1.19 14.49 -4.95
N ALA A 84 0.62 13.28 -4.96
CA ALA A 84 1.09 12.17 -4.14
C ALA A 84 2.53 11.77 -4.47
N ASN A 85 2.88 11.65 -5.75
CA ASN A 85 4.27 11.33 -6.15
C ASN A 85 5.25 12.42 -5.71
N SER A 86 4.90 13.70 -5.92
CA SER A 86 5.73 14.82 -5.50
C SER A 86 5.88 14.92 -3.98
N ALA A 87 4.83 14.60 -3.23
CA ALA A 87 4.84 14.56 -1.77
C ALA A 87 5.79 13.48 -1.24
N VAL A 88 5.81 12.30 -1.86
CA VAL A 88 6.75 11.22 -1.55
C VAL A 88 8.20 11.64 -1.80
N GLU A 89 8.48 12.23 -2.95
CA GLU A 89 9.82 12.75 -3.28
C GLU A 89 10.27 13.81 -2.27
N THR A 90 9.37 14.71 -1.89
CA THR A 90 9.64 15.77 -0.90
C THR A 90 9.98 15.17 0.47
N ALA A 91 9.20 14.18 0.92
CA ALA A 91 9.44 13.48 2.18
C ALA A 91 10.81 12.79 2.21
N TYR A 92 11.20 12.10 1.13
CA TYR A 92 12.52 11.46 1.06
C TYR A 92 13.69 12.46 0.98
N ASN A 93 13.45 13.68 0.50
CA ASN A 93 14.44 14.75 0.49
C ASN A 93 14.56 15.50 1.84
N GLY A 94 13.94 14.98 2.91
CA GLY A 94 14.02 15.56 4.26
C GLY A 94 13.24 16.86 4.42
N LYS A 95 12.38 17.21 3.47
CA LYS A 95 11.49 18.36 3.55
C LYS A 95 10.16 17.89 4.13
N LEU A 96 9.71 18.53 5.21
CA LEU A 96 8.39 18.26 5.77
C LEU A 96 7.33 18.68 4.75
N ALA A 97 6.52 17.72 4.30
CA ALA A 97 5.28 18.03 3.59
C ALA A 97 4.31 18.75 4.56
N ASN A 98 3.50 19.68 4.04
CA ASN A 98 2.50 20.41 4.81
C ASN A 98 1.62 19.47 5.66
N ALA A 99 1.06 20.01 6.75
CA ALA A 99 0.22 19.33 7.75
C ALA A 99 -0.53 18.10 7.19
N ALA A 100 0.06 16.92 7.40
CA ALA A 100 -0.49 15.67 6.93
C ALA A 100 -1.85 15.44 7.59
N THR A 101 -2.88 15.19 6.78
CA THR A 101 -4.22 14.85 7.26
C THR A 101 -4.33 13.37 7.65
N PHE A 102 -3.31 12.59 7.30
CA PHE A 102 -3.13 11.20 7.66
C PHE A 102 -1.92 11.03 8.58
N GLN A 103 -2.15 10.45 9.75
CA GLN A 103 -1.14 10.07 10.73
C GLN A 103 -0.86 8.56 10.65
N THR A 104 0.40 8.16 10.78
CA THR A 104 0.79 6.75 10.78
C THR A 104 1.07 6.26 12.20
N GLU A 105 0.86 4.96 12.39
CA GLU A 105 1.32 4.22 13.57
C GLU A 105 1.95 2.92 13.06
N PHE A 106 3.28 2.87 13.00
CA PHE A 106 3.97 1.67 12.53
C PHE A 106 3.77 0.47 13.48
N ARG A 107 3.36 -0.66 12.92
CA ARG A 107 3.05 -1.92 13.62
C ARG A 107 4.10 -2.98 13.31
N PRO A 108 5.18 -3.09 14.11
CA PRO A 108 6.31 -3.98 13.84
C PRO A 108 5.96 -5.47 13.88
N GLN A 109 4.82 -5.86 14.48
CA GLN A 109 4.35 -7.25 14.48
C GLN A 109 3.92 -7.72 13.08
N LEU A 110 3.59 -6.81 12.17
CA LEU A 110 3.15 -7.11 10.79
C LEU A 110 4.29 -7.07 9.76
N PHE A 111 5.52 -6.74 10.18
CA PHE A 111 6.69 -6.59 9.31
C PHE A 111 7.96 -7.12 9.99
N TRP A 112 8.69 -8.01 9.33
CA TRP A 112 9.94 -8.57 9.86
C TRP A 112 11.15 -8.02 9.12
N THR A 113 12.19 -7.71 9.88
CA THR A 113 13.51 -7.35 9.33
C THR A 113 14.24 -8.59 8.82
N LEU A 114 15.27 -8.37 7.99
CA LEU A 114 16.16 -9.44 7.52
C LEU A 114 16.78 -10.20 8.70
N GLU A 115 17.18 -9.50 9.76
CA GLU A 115 17.76 -10.09 10.97
C GLU A 115 16.78 -11.04 11.65
N LYS A 116 15.52 -10.61 11.81
CA LYS A 116 14.47 -11.43 12.41
C LYS A 116 14.18 -12.68 11.57
N VAL A 117 14.19 -12.56 10.24
CA VAL A 117 14.06 -13.73 9.34
C VAL A 117 15.25 -14.67 9.48
N LYS A 118 16.49 -14.15 9.53
CA LYS A 118 17.71 -14.96 9.73
C LYS A 118 17.66 -15.74 11.05
N GLN A 119 17.26 -15.08 12.15
CA GLN A 119 17.08 -15.72 13.45
C GLN A 119 16.02 -16.83 13.39
N ASN A 120 14.90 -16.58 12.71
CA ASN A 120 13.84 -17.57 12.54
C ASN A 120 14.29 -18.80 11.74
N VAL A 121 15.11 -18.63 10.70
CA VAL A 121 15.64 -19.76 9.92
C VAL A 121 16.49 -20.69 10.80
N ALA A 122 17.32 -20.13 11.68
CA ALA A 122 18.10 -20.92 12.63
C ALA A 122 17.20 -21.61 13.68
N ALA A 123 16.21 -20.89 14.21
CA ALA A 123 15.32 -21.37 15.28
C ALA A 123 14.20 -22.29 14.78
N LYS A 124 13.87 -22.28 13.49
CA LYS A 124 12.70 -22.95 12.87
C LYS A 124 11.37 -22.66 13.59
N ALA A 125 11.23 -21.46 14.15
CA ALA A 125 10.06 -21.10 14.96
C ALA A 125 8.80 -20.80 14.14
N HIS A 126 8.96 -20.33 12.89
CA HIS A 126 7.88 -19.98 11.98
C HIS A 126 8.16 -20.53 10.58
N GLN A 127 7.08 -20.87 9.86
CA GLN A 127 7.16 -21.24 8.45
C GLN A 127 7.47 -20.02 7.58
N VAL A 128 8.34 -20.21 6.59
CA VAL A 128 8.65 -19.19 5.58
C VAL A 128 8.08 -19.68 4.25
N VAL A 129 7.18 -18.89 3.66
CA VAL A 129 6.50 -19.22 2.40
C VAL A 129 6.99 -18.27 1.31
N ASP A 130 7.45 -18.84 0.20
CA ASP A 130 7.88 -18.08 -0.99
C ASP A 130 6.70 -17.90 -1.95
N ALA A 131 6.30 -16.65 -2.19
CA ALA A 131 5.21 -16.29 -3.10
C ALA A 131 5.66 -16.16 -4.57
N ARG A 132 6.93 -16.44 -4.91
CA ARG A 132 7.41 -16.42 -6.29
C ARG A 132 6.92 -17.64 -7.07
N ALA A 133 6.80 -17.48 -8.39
CA ALA A 133 6.50 -18.60 -9.29
C ALA A 133 7.61 -19.68 -9.23
N LYS A 134 7.20 -20.94 -9.36
CA LYS A 134 8.11 -22.10 -9.42
C LYS A 134 9.18 -21.88 -10.50
N GLY A 135 10.44 -22.12 -10.16
CA GLY A 135 11.57 -21.98 -11.09
C GLY A 135 12.23 -20.60 -11.14
N ARG A 136 11.73 -19.58 -10.42
CA ARG A 136 12.50 -18.36 -10.14
C ARG A 136 13.48 -18.59 -9.00
N GLN A 137 14.51 -19.38 -9.24
CA GLN A 137 15.73 -19.33 -8.43
C GLN A 137 16.75 -18.49 -9.20
N ILE A 138 17.39 -17.56 -8.49
CA ILE A 138 18.56 -16.81 -8.95
C ILE A 138 19.77 -17.69 -8.63
#